data_AF-H0JXG5-F1
#
_entry.id   AF-H0JXG5-F1
#
_cell.length_a   1.000
_cell.length_b   1.000
_cell.length_c   1.000
_cell.angle_alpha   90.00
_cell.angle_beta   90.00
_cell.angle_gamma   90.00
#
_symmetry.space_group_name_H-M   'P 1'
#
loop_
_entity.id
_entity.type
_entity.pdbx_description
1 polymer ?
#
loop_
_entity_poly.entity_id
_entity_poly.type
_entity_poly.pdbx_seq_one_letter_code
_entity_poly.pdbx_strand_id
1 'polypeptide(L)'
;MITVVSGAPCSGKTTYVRENAGAGDIVIDFDTLAVALGSAVSHDHTPVHVDLARLARRAAIDEVLLHPDFLGDVWIVDTAPGHAALVRYAAAGARFEVCDPGRNECLARALRDGRPSWTLAEIHRWYDTHTQESA
;
A
#
# COMPACT_ATOMS: atom_id res chain seq x y z
N MET A 1 -11.86 -9.06 -8.95
CA MET A 1 -12.34 -8.08 -7.95
C MET A 1 -11.21 -7.14 -7.58
N ILE A 2 -11.47 -5.86 -7.28
CA ILE A 2 -10.44 -4.93 -6.80
C ILE A 2 -10.49 -4.84 -5.27
N THR A 3 -9.35 -5.06 -4.61
CA THR A 3 -9.19 -4.90 -3.16
C THR A 3 -8.08 -3.89 -2.86
N VAL A 4 -8.43 -2.83 -2.15
CA VAL A 4 -7.49 -1.81 -1.67
C VAL A 4 -7.13 -2.12 -0.22
N VAL A 5 -5.85 -2.40 0.02
CA VAL A 5 -5.31 -2.69 1.34
C VAL A 5 -4.59 -1.45 1.88
N SER A 6 -5.12 -0.88 2.97
CA SER A 6 -4.55 0.26 3.68
C SER A 6 -4.06 -0.13 5.07
N GLY A 7 -3.42 0.82 5.77
CA GLY A 7 -2.77 0.56 7.05
C GLY A 7 -1.48 1.35 7.22
N ALA A 8 -1.08 1.63 8.46
CA ALA A 8 0.15 2.34 8.77
C ALA A 8 1.40 1.67 8.13
N PRO A 9 2.51 2.40 7.93
CA PRO A 9 3.79 1.77 7.67
C PRO A 9 4.08 0.65 8.69
N CYS A 10 4.68 -0.44 8.23
CA CYS A 10 4.95 -1.65 9.05
C CYS A 10 3.71 -2.40 9.58
N SER A 11 2.50 -2.07 9.15
CA SER A 11 1.30 -2.79 9.59
C SER A 11 1.19 -4.22 9.06
N GLY A 12 1.87 -4.53 7.96
CA GLY A 12 1.89 -5.87 7.35
C GLY A 12 1.18 -5.98 6.01
N LYS A 13 0.75 -4.86 5.41
CA LYS A 13 0.02 -4.82 4.13
C LYS A 13 0.61 -5.70 3.03
N THR A 14 1.90 -5.56 2.74
CA THR A 14 2.58 -6.36 1.69
C THR A 14 2.57 -7.86 2.02
N THR A 15 2.70 -8.24 3.29
CA THR A 15 2.58 -9.64 3.71
C THR A 15 1.15 -10.15 3.57
N TYR A 16 0.16 -9.36 4.01
CA TYR A 16 -1.25 -9.69 3.87
C TYR A 16 -1.62 -9.94 2.39
N VAL A 17 -1.23 -9.03 1.49
CA VAL A 17 -1.49 -9.21 0.05
C VAL A 17 -0.77 -10.45 -0.47
N ARG A 18 0.49 -10.69 -0.11
CA ARG A 18 1.23 -11.89 -0.55
C ARG A 18 0.57 -13.20 -0.11
N GLU A 19 -0.04 -13.23 1.06
CA GLU A 19 -0.69 -14.43 1.61
C GLU A 19 -2.10 -14.66 1.06
N ASN A 20 -2.76 -13.62 0.55
CA ASN A 20 -4.14 -13.69 0.07
C ASN A 20 -4.26 -13.66 -1.46
N ALA A 21 -3.30 -13.07 -2.18
CA ALA A 21 -3.30 -13.02 -3.63
C ALA A 21 -3.03 -14.41 -4.24
N GLY A 22 -3.85 -14.79 -5.20
CA GLY A 22 -3.70 -16.02 -5.96
C GLY A 22 -2.65 -15.93 -7.07
N ALA A 23 -2.32 -17.07 -7.65
CA ALA A 23 -1.46 -17.11 -8.83
C ALA A 23 -2.16 -16.43 -10.01
N GLY A 24 -1.51 -15.41 -10.59
CA GLY A 24 -2.05 -14.64 -11.71
C GLY A 24 -2.78 -13.35 -11.31
N ASP A 25 -3.03 -13.13 -10.01
CA ASP A 25 -3.59 -11.87 -9.52
C ASP A 25 -2.62 -10.71 -9.75
N ILE A 26 -3.17 -9.52 -9.96
CA ILE A 26 -2.40 -8.29 -10.16
C ILE A 26 -2.14 -7.67 -8.78
N VAL A 27 -0.87 -7.51 -8.42
CA VAL A 27 -0.46 -6.82 -7.18
C VAL A 27 0.21 -5.50 -7.52
N ILE A 28 -0.38 -4.41 -7.04
CA ILE A 28 0.12 -3.05 -7.21
C ILE A 28 0.57 -2.53 -5.85
N ASP A 29 1.84 -2.74 -5.53
CA ASP A 29 2.50 -2.30 -4.30
C ASP A 29 3.74 -1.46 -4.63
N PHE A 30 3.84 -0.28 -4.01
CA PHE A 30 4.90 0.68 -4.27
C PHE A 30 6.29 0.11 -3.98
N ASP A 31 6.49 -0.50 -2.81
CA ASP A 31 7.80 -1.03 -2.40
C ASP A 31 8.19 -2.21 -3.31
N THR A 32 7.22 -3.07 -3.66
CA THR A 32 7.43 -4.20 -4.59
C THR A 32 7.78 -3.72 -6.00
N LEU A 33 7.12 -2.68 -6.50
CA LEU A 33 7.44 -2.07 -7.80
C LEU A 33 8.84 -1.44 -7.80
N ALA A 34 9.21 -0.73 -6.74
CA ALA A 34 10.54 -0.13 -6.63
C ALA A 34 11.66 -1.19 -6.65
N VAL A 35 11.46 -2.31 -5.96
CA VAL A 35 12.38 -3.46 -6.00
C VAL A 35 12.44 -4.08 -7.41
N ALA A 36 11.28 -4.29 -8.06
CA ALA A 36 11.22 -4.81 -9.42
C ALA A 36 11.93 -3.90 -10.45
N LEU A 37 11.94 -2.60 -10.20
CA LEU A 37 12.64 -1.59 -11.00
C LEU A 37 14.15 -1.48 -10.69
N GLY A 38 14.68 -2.31 -9.78
CA GLY A 38 16.12 -2.41 -9.49
C GLY A 38 16.58 -1.84 -8.15
N SER A 39 15.66 -1.45 -7.25
CA SER A 39 16.08 -0.97 -5.93
C SER A 39 16.72 -2.09 -5.11
N ALA A 40 17.91 -1.84 -4.56
CA ALA A 40 18.65 -2.79 -3.73
C ALA A 40 18.10 -2.94 -2.30
N VAL A 41 17.12 -2.12 -1.93
CA VAL A 41 16.53 -2.05 -0.60
C VAL A 41 15.01 -2.24 -0.69
N SER A 42 14.41 -2.83 0.34
CA SER A 42 12.95 -3.04 0.41
C SER A 42 12.18 -1.81 0.90
N HIS A 43 12.90 -0.75 1.24
CA HIS A 43 12.38 0.53 1.73
C HIS A 43 13.45 1.60 1.66
N ASP A 44 13.05 2.87 1.81
CA ASP A 44 13.97 4.01 1.72
C ASP A 44 14.71 4.05 0.36
N HIS A 45 13.96 3.81 -0.70
CA HIS A 45 14.50 3.74 -2.05
C HIS A 45 15.12 5.08 -2.48
N THR A 46 16.14 5.01 -3.33
CA THR A 46 16.74 6.21 -3.92
C THR A 46 15.69 7.04 -4.69
N PRO A 47 15.87 8.36 -4.87
CA PRO A 47 14.91 9.21 -5.58
C PRO A 47 14.47 8.70 -6.95
N VAL A 48 15.40 8.18 -7.77
CA VAL A 48 15.07 7.65 -9.10
C VAL A 48 14.09 6.46 -9.05
N HIS A 49 14.30 5.53 -8.11
CA HIS A 49 13.41 4.39 -7.92
C HIS A 49 12.05 4.84 -7.36
N VAL A 50 12.03 5.85 -6.49
CA VAL A 50 10.79 6.43 -5.98
C VAL A 50 9.95 7.03 -7.11
N ASP A 51 10.56 7.82 -7.98
CA ASP A 51 9.84 8.49 -9.07
C ASP A 51 9.32 7.50 -10.10
N LEU A 52 10.15 6.53 -10.50
CA LEU A 52 9.74 5.47 -11.43
C LEU A 52 8.62 4.59 -10.84
N ALA A 53 8.75 4.17 -9.58
CA ALA A 53 7.71 3.37 -8.92
C ALA A 53 6.40 4.14 -8.76
N ARG A 54 6.45 5.45 -8.49
CA ARG A 54 5.26 6.31 -8.45
C ARG A 54 4.56 6.37 -9.81
N LEU A 55 5.31 6.58 -10.89
CA LEU A 55 4.77 6.62 -12.25
C LEU A 55 4.16 5.28 -12.65
N ALA A 56 4.90 4.18 -12.45
CA ALA A 56 4.42 2.83 -12.76
C ALA A 56 3.17 2.47 -11.95
N ARG A 57 3.16 2.76 -10.64
CA ARG A 57 2.01 2.55 -9.77
C ARG A 57 0.79 3.35 -10.23
N ARG A 58 0.99 4.62 -10.57
CA ARG A 58 -0.09 5.50 -11.06
C ARG A 58 -0.71 4.93 -12.33
N ALA A 59 0.12 4.58 -13.32
CA ALA A 59 -0.35 4.02 -14.58
C ALA A 59 -1.07 2.69 -14.39
N ALA A 60 -0.52 1.78 -13.57
CA ALA A 60 -1.16 0.50 -13.28
C ALA A 60 -2.52 0.67 -12.60
N ILE A 61 -2.63 1.57 -11.62
CA ILE A 61 -3.92 1.87 -10.96
C ILE A 61 -4.91 2.47 -11.96
N ASP A 62 -4.47 3.43 -12.77
CA ASP A 62 -5.33 4.07 -13.75
C ASP A 62 -5.88 3.04 -14.76
N GLU A 63 -5.04 2.10 -15.22
CA GLU A 63 -5.43 1.00 -16.12
C GLU A 63 -6.47 0.07 -15.46
N VAL A 64 -6.20 -0.40 -14.24
CA VAL A 64 -7.10 -1.38 -13.61
C VAL A 64 -8.46 -0.81 -13.21
N LEU A 65 -8.52 0.50 -12.95
CA LEU A 65 -9.78 1.18 -12.66
C LEU A 65 -10.58 1.51 -13.94
N LEU A 66 -9.93 1.67 -15.09
CA LEU A 66 -10.59 1.95 -16.37
C LEU A 66 -11.07 0.68 -17.08
N HIS A 67 -10.34 -0.42 -16.92
CA HIS A 67 -10.56 -1.66 -17.69
C HIS A 67 -10.69 -2.89 -16.78
N PRO A 68 -11.75 -3.01 -15.95
CA PRO A 68 -11.83 -4.01 -14.87
C PRO A 68 -11.92 -5.49 -15.32
N ASP A 69 -11.90 -5.77 -16.62
CA ASP A 69 -12.09 -7.11 -17.21
C ASP A 69 -10.80 -7.97 -17.21
N PHE A 70 -10.07 -7.97 -16.10
CA PHE A 70 -8.89 -8.81 -15.93
C PHE A 70 -9.27 -10.23 -15.53
N LEU A 71 -8.45 -11.20 -15.97
CA LEU A 71 -8.48 -12.54 -15.42
C LEU A 71 -7.80 -12.54 -14.05
N GLY A 72 -8.59 -12.54 -12.98
CA GLY A 72 -8.11 -12.62 -11.59
C GLY A 72 -8.52 -11.44 -10.72
N ASP A 73 -7.99 -11.42 -9.50
CA ASP A 73 -8.18 -10.33 -8.56
C ASP A 73 -7.05 -9.28 -8.68
N VAL A 74 -7.37 -8.04 -8.29
CA VAL A 74 -6.46 -6.90 -8.28
C VAL A 74 -6.30 -6.42 -6.84
N TRP A 75 -5.06 -6.37 -6.38
CA TRP A 75 -4.68 -5.95 -5.04
C TRP A 75 -3.90 -4.65 -5.12
N ILE A 76 -4.41 -3.59 -4.49
CA ILE A 76 -3.76 -2.28 -4.44
C ILE A 76 -3.31 -2.03 -3.02
N VAL A 77 -2.00 -1.88 -2.79
CA VAL A 77 -1.49 -1.41 -1.51
C VAL A 77 -1.46 0.11 -1.53
N ASP A 78 -2.24 0.74 -0.65
CA ASP A 78 -2.30 2.18 -0.47
C ASP A 78 -2.34 2.54 1.02
N THR A 79 -1.20 2.96 1.58
CA THR A 79 -1.03 3.21 3.01
C THR A 79 -2.09 4.19 3.56
N ALA A 80 -2.34 5.29 2.85
CA ALA A 80 -3.27 6.34 3.26
C ALA A 80 -3.82 7.05 2.01
N PRO A 81 -4.77 6.42 1.29
CA PRO A 81 -5.33 7.00 0.08
C PRO A 81 -6.03 8.32 0.40
N GLY A 82 -5.72 9.36 -0.37
CA GLY A 82 -6.45 10.63 -0.27
C GLY A 82 -7.89 10.51 -0.78
N HIS A 83 -8.73 11.50 -0.47
CA HIS A 83 -10.15 11.52 -0.85
C HIS A 83 -10.39 11.23 -2.34
N ALA A 84 -9.61 11.85 -3.24
CA ALA A 84 -9.76 11.61 -4.68
C ALA A 84 -9.46 10.15 -5.08
N ALA A 85 -8.50 9.49 -4.44
CA ALA A 85 -8.21 8.08 -4.69
C ALA A 85 -9.36 7.20 -4.16
N LEU A 86 -9.85 7.48 -2.94
CA LEU A 86 -10.99 6.78 -2.34
C LEU A 86 -12.23 6.84 -3.24
N VAL A 87 -12.58 8.02 -3.77
CA VAL A 87 -13.71 8.19 -4.70
C VAL A 87 -13.54 7.34 -5.95
N ARG A 88 -12.32 7.32 -6.54
CA ARG A 88 -12.03 6.50 -7.73
C ARG A 88 -12.11 5.01 -7.46
N TYR A 89 -11.55 4.56 -6.32
CA TYR A 89 -11.62 3.16 -5.91
C TYR A 89 -13.07 2.72 -5.67
N ALA A 90 -13.86 3.54 -4.97
CA ALA A 90 -15.26 3.26 -4.70
C ALA A 90 -16.09 3.22 -6.01
N ALA A 91 -15.83 4.13 -6.95
CA ALA A 91 -16.50 4.14 -8.26
C ALA A 91 -16.20 2.89 -9.09
N ALA A 92 -15.02 2.29 -8.91
CA ALA A 92 -14.63 1.01 -9.51
C ALA A 92 -15.13 -0.21 -8.73
N GLY A 93 -15.94 -0.03 -7.68
CA GLY A 93 -16.47 -1.11 -6.86
C GLY A 93 -15.41 -1.81 -5.99
N ALA A 94 -14.33 -1.12 -5.63
CA ALA A 94 -13.27 -1.70 -4.83
C ALA A 94 -13.74 -2.02 -3.40
N ARG A 95 -13.29 -3.17 -2.89
CA ARG A 95 -13.35 -3.53 -1.47
C ARG A 95 -12.18 -2.88 -0.72
N PHE A 96 -12.43 -2.44 0.50
CA PHE A 96 -11.40 -1.84 1.36
C PHE A 96 -11.05 -2.76 2.52
N GLU A 97 -9.76 -3.00 2.71
CA GLU A 97 -9.22 -3.79 3.80
C GLU A 97 -8.20 -2.97 4.58
N VAL A 98 -8.35 -2.90 5.90
CA VAL A 98 -7.44 -2.17 6.77
C VAL A 98 -6.57 -3.18 7.52
N CYS A 99 -5.27 -3.15 7.25
CA CYS A 99 -4.29 -3.92 7.99
C CYS A 99 -3.84 -3.11 9.20
N ASP A 100 -4.34 -3.45 10.39
CA ASP A 100 -4.04 -2.78 11.64
C ASP A 100 -3.66 -3.76 12.77
N PRO A 101 -2.35 -3.95 13.06
CA PRO A 101 -1.88 -4.71 14.20
C PRO A 101 -1.74 -3.86 15.49
N GLY A 102 -2.14 -2.58 15.43
CA GLY A 102 -1.94 -1.60 16.49
C GLY A 102 -0.65 -0.78 16.38
N ARG A 103 -0.72 0.46 16.88
CA ARG A 103 0.36 1.47 16.80
C ARG A 103 1.67 0.95 17.38
N ASN A 104 1.62 0.35 18.56
CA ASN A 104 2.81 -0.14 19.26
C ASN A 104 3.53 -1.24 18.47
N GLU A 105 2.77 -2.13 17.82
CA GLU A 105 3.34 -3.19 16.99
C GLU A 105 3.98 -2.62 15.72
N CYS A 106 3.33 -1.64 15.06
CA CYS A 106 3.94 -0.95 13.91
C CYS A 106 5.27 -0.27 14.28
N LEU A 107 5.32 0.42 15.43
CA LEU A 107 6.54 1.06 15.94
C LEU A 107 7.62 0.03 16.29
N ALA A 108 7.26 -1.06 16.98
CA ALA A 108 8.18 -2.12 17.32
C ALA A 108 8.80 -2.77 16.08
N ARG A 109 7.99 -3.02 15.04
CA ARG A 109 8.45 -3.52 13.73
C ARG A 109 9.38 -2.52 13.05
N ALA A 110 9.03 -1.24 13.03
CA ALA A 110 9.86 -0.21 12.42
C ALA A 110 11.26 -0.13 13.06
N LEU A 111 11.33 -0.22 14.39
CA LEU A 111 12.61 -0.25 15.13
C LEU A 111 13.40 -1.54 14.83
N ARG A 112 12.74 -2.70 14.86
CA ARG A 112 13.37 -4.00 14.59
C ARG A 112 13.94 -4.09 13.17
N ASP A 113 13.22 -3.55 12.21
CA ASP A 113 13.58 -3.62 10.79
C ASP A 113 14.55 -2.48 10.38
N GLY A 114 14.97 -1.64 11.34
CA GLY A 114 15.91 -0.55 11.09
C GLY A 114 15.35 0.55 10.17
N ARG A 115 14.03 0.76 10.18
CA ARG A 115 13.38 1.76 9.31
C ARG A 115 13.88 3.17 9.64
N PRO A 116 13.95 4.08 8.66
CA PRO A 116 14.32 5.47 8.90
C PRO A 116 13.42 6.16 9.94
N SER A 117 13.96 7.14 10.66
CA SER A 117 13.24 7.86 11.73
C SER A 117 11.93 8.50 11.26
N TRP A 118 11.87 8.94 10.00
CA TRP A 118 10.66 9.49 9.40
C TRP A 118 9.50 8.47 9.32
N THR A 119 9.81 7.16 9.30
CA THR A 119 8.79 6.10 9.32
C THR A 119 7.98 6.13 10.61
N LEU A 120 8.60 6.45 11.75
CA LEU A 120 7.92 6.53 13.04
C LEU A 120 6.89 7.68 13.04
N ALA A 121 7.27 8.84 12.49
CA ALA A 121 6.38 9.98 12.35
C ALA A 121 5.18 9.64 11.43
N GLU A 122 5.41 8.91 10.34
CA GLU A 122 4.34 8.45 9.45
C GLU A 122 3.40 7.44 10.11
N ILE A 123 3.91 6.55 10.97
CA ILE A 123 3.08 5.65 11.78
C ILE A 123 2.19 6.46 12.71
N HIS A 124 2.75 7.41 13.46
CA HIS A 124 1.97 8.29 14.34
C HIS A 124 0.88 9.04 13.56
N ARG A 125 1.27 9.70 12.46
CA ARG A 125 0.35 10.43 11.58
C ARG A 125 -0.79 9.56 11.10
N TRP A 126 -0.52 8.32 10.69
CA TRP A 126 -1.55 7.40 10.22
C TRP A 126 -2.58 7.12 11.32
N TYR A 127 -2.14 6.74 12.52
CA TYR A 127 -3.07 6.45 13.61
C TYR A 127 -3.80 7.72 14.11
N ASP A 128 -3.14 8.87 14.16
CA ASP A 128 -3.79 10.10 14.62
C ASP A 128 -4.91 10.56 13.66
N THR A 129 -4.79 10.23 12.37
CA THR A 129 -5.79 10.58 11.34
C THR A 129 -6.85 9.50 11.12
N HIS A 130 -6.56 8.22 11.35
CA HIS A 130 -7.46 7.10 11.02
C HIS A 130 -8.12 6.44 12.25
N THR A 131 -7.67 6.71 13.48
CA THR A 131 -8.32 6.14 14.70
C THR A 131 -9.51 6.98 15.17
N GLN A 132 -9.79 8.13 14.55
CA GLN A 132 -10.87 9.06 14.94
C GLN A 132 -12.25 8.70 14.34
N GLU A 133 -12.36 7.70 13.47
CA GLU A 133 -13.63 7.31 12.81
C GLU A 133 -14.32 6.09 13.43
N SER A 134 -13.88 5.62 14.61
CA SER A 134 -14.49 4.48 15.32
C SER A 134 -15.09 4.84 16.69
N ALA A 135 -15.55 6.08 16.86
CA ALA A 135 -16.28 6.53 18.06
C ALA A 135 -17.73 6.93 17.72
#